data_AF-A0A5C8JAV7-F1
#
_entry.id   AF-A0A5C8JAV7-F1
#
_cell.length_a   1.000
_cell.length_b   1.000
_cell.length_c   1.000
_cell.angle_alpha   90.00
_cell.angle_beta   90.00
_cell.angle_gamma   90.00
#
_symmetry.space_group_name_H-M   'P 1'
#
loop_
_entity.id
_entity.type
_entity.pdbx_description
1 polymer ?
#
loop_
_entity_poly.entity_id
_entity_poly.type
_entity_poly.pdbx_seq_one_letter_code
_entity_poly.pdbx_strand_id
1 'polypeptide(L)'
;MLADERHRLDELVCDGLSVRDSIALSYRELPPEAARLFDRLGLVEQPAGFGPDLPGVRQDDRTGARPGNAAELLRQLAHAQLLRPPGGPSRPHYRFHELVRLFARERAATAVR
;
A
#
# COMPACT_ATOMS: atom_id res chain seq x y z
N MET A 1 19.82 3.89 -7.82
CA MET A 1 20.18 2.90 -6.78
C MET A 1 19.15 2.99 -5.68
N LEU A 2 18.67 1.88 -5.11
CA LEU A 2 17.72 1.89 -3.98
C LEU A 2 18.26 2.61 -2.72
N ALA A 3 19.57 2.86 -2.65
CA ALA A 3 20.21 3.58 -1.56
C ALA A 3 19.80 5.06 -1.49
N ASP A 4 19.64 5.76 -2.63
CA ASP A 4 19.19 7.15 -2.66
C ASP A 4 17.71 7.29 -2.25
N GLU A 5 16.89 6.30 -2.59
CA GLU A 5 15.47 6.29 -2.23
C GLU A 5 15.28 6.12 -0.71
N ARG A 6 16.09 5.25 -0.08
CA ARG A 6 16.11 5.05 1.39
C ARG A 6 16.45 6.35 2.14
N HIS A 7 17.41 7.12 1.64
CA HIS A 7 17.80 8.39 2.24
C HIS A 7 16.67 9.44 2.18
N ARG A 8 15.89 9.43 1.08
CA ARG A 8 14.77 10.36 0.88
C ARG A 8 13.59 10.12 1.84
N LEU A 9 13.42 8.89 2.33
CA LEU A 9 12.46 8.56 3.39
C LEU A 9 12.94 9.02 4.78
N ASP A 10 14.25 8.96 5.02
CA ASP A 10 14.86 9.39 6.28
C ASP A 10 14.96 10.93 6.39
N GLU A 11 15.03 11.66 5.28
CA GLU A 11 15.17 13.13 5.26
C GLU A 11 13.86 13.91 5.46
N LEU A 12 12.68 13.29 5.32
CA LEU A 12 11.38 13.95 5.54
C LEU A 12 10.93 13.76 6.99
N VAL A 13 11.45 14.62 7.88
CA VAL A 13 11.01 14.75 9.27
C VAL A 13 9.83 15.71 9.33
N CYS A 14 8.65 15.20 9.74
CA CYS A 14 7.58 16.04 10.30
C CYS A 14 7.47 15.68 11.79
N ASP A 15 7.74 16.65 12.67
CA ASP A 15 7.51 16.55 14.12
C ASP A 15 8.22 15.38 14.86
N GLY A 16 9.45 15.06 14.48
CA GLY A 16 10.31 14.13 15.25
C GLY A 16 9.96 12.64 15.13
N LEU A 17 8.96 12.29 14.33
CA LEU A 17 8.71 10.94 13.82
C LEU A 17 9.13 10.91 12.35
N SER A 18 9.97 9.94 11.97
CA SER A 18 10.24 9.74 10.54
C SER A 18 8.91 9.39 9.86
N VAL A 19 8.67 9.87 8.63
CA VAL A 19 7.46 9.49 7.89
C VAL A 19 7.35 7.96 7.78
N ARG A 20 8.48 7.26 7.80
CA ARG A 20 8.58 5.80 7.91
C ARG A 20 7.93 5.24 9.16
N ASP A 21 8.18 5.82 10.35
CA ASP A 21 7.60 5.35 11.61
C ASP A 21 6.09 5.53 11.64
N SER A 22 5.59 6.66 11.10
CA SER A 22 4.16 6.91 10.96
C SER A 22 3.50 5.91 10.01
N ILE A 23 4.12 5.62 8.85
CA ILE A 23 3.63 4.60 7.92
C ILE A 23 3.67 3.21 8.57
N ALA A 24 4.74 2.89 9.30
CA ALA A 24 4.88 1.61 9.99
C ALA A 24 3.83 1.44 11.10
N LEU A 25 3.48 2.52 11.82
CA LEU A 25 2.41 2.51 12.81
C LEU A 25 1.05 2.21 12.15
N SER A 26 0.68 2.97 11.12
CA SER A 26 -0.56 2.73 10.36
C SER A 26 -0.61 1.30 9.79
N TYR A 27 0.53 0.78 9.33
CA TYR A 27 0.64 -0.59 8.83
C TYR A 27 0.42 -1.64 9.94
N ARG A 28 0.96 -1.43 11.15
CA ARG A 28 0.80 -2.37 12.28
C ARG A 28 -0.63 -2.44 12.81
N GLU A 29 -1.39 -1.37 12.63
CA GLU A 29 -2.81 -1.30 13.03
C GLU A 29 -3.75 -1.95 11.98
N LEU A 30 -3.23 -2.33 10.80
CA LEU A 30 -4.04 -2.97 9.77
C LEU A 30 -4.50 -4.38 10.19
N PRO A 31 -5.72 -4.75 9.80
CA PRO A 31 -6.14 -6.15 9.82
C PRO A 31 -5.18 -7.02 8.99
N PRO A 32 -4.96 -8.29 9.36
CA PRO A 32 -4.02 -9.17 8.68
C PRO A 32 -4.26 -9.31 7.17
N GLU A 33 -5.52 -9.27 6.75
CA GLU A 33 -5.90 -9.35 5.33
C GLU A 33 -5.52 -8.08 4.56
N ALA A 34 -5.67 -6.90 5.17
CA ALA A 34 -5.31 -5.63 4.57
C ALA A 34 -3.78 -5.46 4.49
N ALA A 35 -3.05 -5.89 5.53
CA ALA A 35 -1.59 -5.91 5.53
C ALA A 35 -1.02 -6.81 4.42
N ARG A 36 -1.59 -8.00 4.21
CA ARG A 36 -1.22 -8.89 3.09
C ARG A 36 -1.50 -8.26 1.72
N LEU A 37 -2.63 -7.58 1.58
CA LEU A 37 -2.94 -6.85 0.35
C LEU A 37 -1.92 -5.74 0.11
N PHE A 38 -1.59 -4.95 1.15
CA PHE A 38 -0.58 -3.89 1.08
C PHE A 38 0.77 -4.39 0.57
N ASP A 39 1.30 -5.47 1.15
CA ASP A 39 2.59 -6.04 0.74
C ASP A 39 2.55 -6.53 -0.72
N ARG A 40 1.44 -7.15 -1.17
CA ARG A 40 1.27 -7.55 -2.58
C ARG A 40 1.19 -6.36 -3.53
N LEU A 41 0.45 -5.31 -3.16
CA LEU A 41 0.37 -4.09 -3.97
C LEU A 41 1.73 -3.41 -4.10
N GLY A 42 2.62 -3.57 -3.11
CA GLY A 42 4.02 -3.14 -3.18
C GLY A 42 4.85 -3.85 -4.27
N LEU A 43 4.47 -5.08 -4.66
CA LEU A 43 5.08 -5.82 -5.78
C LEU A 43 4.48 -5.43 -7.14
N VAL A 44 3.29 -4.84 -7.15
CA VAL A 44 2.60 -4.44 -8.38
C VAL A 44 3.08 -3.05 -8.79
N GLU A 45 4.08 -3.01 -9.66
CA GLU A 45 4.56 -1.76 -10.28
C GLU A 45 3.56 -1.22 -11.32
N GLN A 46 2.37 -0.79 -10.87
CA GLN A 46 1.36 -0.19 -11.72
C GLN A 46 1.13 1.31 -11.44
N PRO A 47 1.52 2.21 -12.37
CA PRO A 47 1.29 3.65 -12.21
C PRO A 47 -0.17 4.08 -12.39
N ALA A 48 -1.03 3.23 -12.98
CA ALA A 48 -2.43 3.55 -13.23
C ALA A 48 -3.28 3.63 -11.94
N GLY A 49 -2.88 2.90 -10.89
CA GLY A 49 -3.61 2.78 -9.61
C GLY A 49 -4.26 1.41 -9.45
N PHE A 50 -4.87 1.19 -8.28
CA PHE A 50 -5.51 -0.06 -7.86
C PHE A 50 -7.03 0.02 -7.91
N GLY A 51 -7.68 -0.79 -8.74
CA GLY A 51 -9.11 -1.05 -8.71
C GLY A 51 -9.44 -2.44 -8.12
N PRO A 52 -10.68 -2.67 -7.67
CA PRO A 52 -11.13 -3.98 -7.19
C PRO A 52 -11.01 -5.08 -8.26
N ASP A 53 -10.98 -4.71 -9.54
CA ASP A 53 -10.89 -5.63 -10.66
C ASP A 53 -9.46 -6.03 -11.05
N LEU A 54 -8.42 -5.41 -10.45
CA LEU A 54 -7.02 -5.73 -10.81
C LEU A 54 -6.62 -7.12 -10.34
N PRO A 55 -5.84 -7.87 -11.14
CA PRO A 55 -5.37 -9.21 -10.75
C PRO A 55 -4.59 -9.25 -9.43
N GLY A 56 -3.82 -8.20 -9.09
CA GLY A 56 -3.11 -8.13 -7.80
C GLY A 56 -4.03 -7.92 -6.58
N VAL A 57 -5.21 -7.32 -6.82
CA VAL A 57 -6.26 -7.09 -5.81
C VAL A 57 -7.23 -8.27 -5.75
N ARG A 58 -7.52 -8.87 -6.91
CA ARG A 58 -8.34 -10.05 -7.11
C ARG A 58 -7.52 -11.27 -6.69
N GLN A 59 -7.54 -11.56 -5.39
CA GLN A 59 -6.77 -12.66 -4.79
C GLN A 59 -7.14 -14.00 -5.45
N ASP A 60 -6.12 -14.75 -5.84
CA ASP A 60 -6.18 -16.20 -6.04
C ASP A 60 -6.70 -16.88 -4.75
N ASP A 61 -7.35 -18.04 -4.91
CA ASP A 61 -8.20 -18.73 -3.91
C ASP A 61 -7.60 -18.91 -2.49
N ARG A 62 -6.27 -18.80 -2.36
CA ARG A 62 -5.48 -19.07 -1.16
C ARG A 62 -5.68 -18.10 0.01
N THR A 63 -6.31 -16.96 -0.22
CA THR A 63 -6.57 -15.96 0.85
C THR A 63 -8.02 -15.98 1.33
N GLY A 64 -8.93 -16.75 0.73
CA GLY A 64 -10.34 -16.87 1.19
C GLY A 64 -11.20 -15.61 1.07
N ALA A 65 -10.65 -14.50 0.55
CA ALA A 65 -11.35 -13.22 0.45
C ALA A 65 -12.24 -13.18 -0.81
N ARG A 66 -13.56 -13.17 -0.60
CA ARG A 66 -14.55 -13.00 -1.67
C ARG A 66 -14.39 -11.63 -2.37
N PRO A 67 -14.86 -11.45 -3.62
CA PRO A 67 -14.75 -10.18 -4.37
C PRO A 67 -15.24 -8.93 -3.63
N GLY A 68 -16.29 -9.05 -2.79
CA GLY A 68 -16.76 -7.96 -1.94
C GLY A 68 -15.75 -7.52 -0.86
N ASN A 69 -14.84 -8.40 -0.46
CA ASN A 69 -13.81 -8.12 0.53
C ASN A 69 -12.68 -7.25 -0.05
N ALA A 70 -12.37 -7.39 -1.34
CA ALA A 70 -11.26 -6.63 -1.95
C ALA A 70 -11.50 -5.10 -1.93
N ALA A 71 -12.72 -4.65 -2.20
CA ALA A 71 -13.08 -3.23 -2.11
C ALA A 71 -13.09 -2.72 -0.66
N GLU A 72 -13.46 -3.56 0.30
CA GLU A 72 -13.39 -3.26 1.74
C GLU A 72 -11.93 -3.13 2.20
N LEU A 73 -11.05 -4.05 1.80
CA LEU A 73 -9.62 -4.00 2.12
C LEU A 73 -8.96 -2.75 1.53
N LEU A 74 -9.28 -2.38 0.28
CA LEU A 74 -8.80 -1.12 -0.31
C LEU A 74 -9.32 0.12 0.46
N ARG A 75 -10.58 0.09 0.93
CA ARG A 75 -11.13 1.14 1.80
C ARG A 75 -10.42 1.21 3.14
N GLN A 76 -10.11 0.08 3.76
CA GLN A 76 -9.36 0.03 5.02
C GLN A 76 -7.95 0.61 4.86
N LEU A 77 -7.26 0.27 3.77
CA LEU A 77 -5.96 0.86 3.45
C LEU A 77 -6.05 2.39 3.21
N ALA A 78 -7.13 2.86 2.58
CA ALA A 78 -7.37 4.29 2.43
C ALA A 78 -7.71 4.99 3.76
N HIS A 79 -8.46 4.33 4.65
CA HIS A 79 -8.77 4.83 5.98
C HIS A 79 -7.53 4.95 6.86
N ALA A 80 -6.61 3.99 6.77
CA ALA A 80 -5.28 4.04 7.40
C ALA A 80 -4.33 5.06 6.76
N GLN A 81 -4.80 5.88 5.82
CA GLN A 81 -4.04 6.88 5.07
C GLN A 81 -2.88 6.32 4.23
N LEU A 82 -2.88 5.01 3.96
CA LEU A 82 -1.86 4.34 3.15
C LEU A 82 -2.16 4.45 1.64
N LEU A 83 -3.44 4.50 1.29
CA LEU A 83 -3.90 4.76 -0.08
C LEU A 83 -4.63 6.10 -0.18
N ARG A 84 -4.45 6.75 -1.33
CA ARG A 84 -5.31 7.84 -1.77
C ARG A 84 -6.59 7.24 -2.38
N PRO A 85 -7.78 7.65 -1.90
CA PRO A 85 -9.03 7.19 -2.47
C PRO A 85 -9.19 7.68 -3.92
N PRO A 86 -10.03 7.00 -4.72
CA PRO A 86 -10.32 7.40 -6.09
C PRO A 86 -10.90 8.82 -6.15
N GLY A 87 -10.46 9.59 -7.13
CA GLY A 87 -10.81 11.01 -7.29
C GLY A 87 -12.09 11.26 -8.09
N GLY A 88 -13.05 10.32 -8.03
CA GLY A 88 -14.28 10.34 -8.84
C GLY A 88 -14.15 9.61 -10.18
N PRO A 89 -15.14 9.76 -11.09
CA PRO A 89 -15.26 8.94 -12.31
C PRO A 89 -14.07 9.07 -13.27
N SER A 90 -13.37 10.20 -13.25
CA SER A 90 -12.16 10.43 -14.06
C SER A 90 -10.89 9.78 -13.47
N ARG A 91 -10.95 9.29 -12.21
CA ARG A 91 -9.86 8.58 -11.51
C ARG A 91 -10.45 7.47 -10.62
N PRO A 92 -10.92 6.36 -11.21
CA PRO A 92 -11.65 5.31 -10.48
C PRO A 92 -10.76 4.41 -9.62
N HIS A 93 -9.45 4.64 -9.58
CA HIS A 93 -8.47 3.76 -8.94
C HIS A 93 -7.86 4.39 -7.68
N TYR A 94 -7.66 3.58 -6.65
CA TYR A 94 -6.84 3.91 -5.48
C TYR A 94 -5.38 4.06 -5.88
N ARG A 95 -4.59 4.86 -5.17
CA ARG A 95 -3.15 4.98 -5.46
C ARG A 95 -2.35 5.04 -4.18
N PHE A 96 -1.15 4.49 -4.17
CA PHE A 96 -0.23 4.77 -3.07
C PHE A 96 0.12 6.26 -3.04
N HIS A 97 0.30 6.77 -1.83
CA HIS A 97 1.08 7.99 -1.65
C HIS A 97 2.55 7.70 -1.97
N GLU A 98 3.30 8.68 -2.47
CA GLU A 98 4.64 8.46 -3.02
C GLU A 98 5.61 7.80 -2.02
N LEU A 99 5.57 8.22 -0.76
CA LEU A 99 6.39 7.66 0.34
C LEU A 99 5.90 6.27 0.79
N VAL A 100 4.59 6.06 0.81
CA VAL A 100 4.00 4.75 1.14
C VAL A 100 4.34 3.71 0.09
N ARG A 101 4.37 4.11 -1.19
CA ARG A 101 4.80 3.24 -2.30
C ARG A 101 6.23 2.76 -2.09
N LEU A 102 7.12 3.67 -1.68
CA LEU A 102 8.52 3.34 -1.44
C LEU A 102 8.67 2.38 -0.25
N PHE A 103 7.96 2.64 0.86
CA PHE A 103 7.91 1.74 2.01
C PHE A 103 7.39 0.33 1.65
N ALA A 104 6.30 0.25 0.87
CA ALA A 104 5.73 -1.02 0.42
C ALA A 104 6.73 -1.81 -0.44
N ARG A 105 7.47 -1.12 -1.32
CA ARG A 105 8.49 -1.72 -2.19
C ARG A 105 9.68 -2.27 -1.39
N GLU A 106 10.17 -1.52 -0.40
CA GLU A 106 11.25 -1.98 0.49
C GLU A 106 10.86 -3.23 1.29
N ARG A 107 9.63 -3.24 1.82
CA ARG A 107 9.08 -4.41 2.54
C ARG A 107 8.96 -5.62 1.63
N ALA A 108 8.42 -5.43 0.44
CA ALA A 108 8.26 -6.49 -0.53
C ALA A 108 9.61 -7.08 -0.96
N ALA A 109 10.64 -6.25 -1.14
CA ALA A 109 12.00 -6.71 -1.43
C ALA A 109 12.63 -7.50 -0.27
N THR A 110 12.23 -7.23 0.97
CA THR A 110 12.73 -7.93 2.16
C THR A 110 11.98 -9.24 2.43
N ALA A 111 10.70 -9.32 2.04
CA ALA A 111 9.84 -10.49 2.22
C ALA A 111 10.10 -11.62 1.21
N VAL A 112 10.84 -11.37 0.13
CA VAL A 112 11.20 -12.36 -0.93
C VAL A 112 12.53 -13.07 -0.60
N ARG A 113 12.79 -13.41 0.66
CA ARG A 113 13.96 -14.20 1.07
C ARG A 113 13.58 -15.51 1.73
#